data_AF-A0A4V3BVF7-F1
#
_entry.id   AF-A0A4V3BVF7-F1
#
_cell.length_a   1.000
_cell.length_b   1.000
_cell.length_c   1.000
_cell.angle_alpha   90.00
_cell.angle_beta   90.00
_cell.angle_gamma   90.00
#
_symmetry.space_group_name_H-M   'P 1'
#
loop_
_entity.id
_entity.type
_entity.pdbx_description
1 polymer ?
#
loop_
_entity_poly.entity_id
_entity_poly.type
_entity_poly.pdbx_seq_one_letter_code
_entity_poly.pdbx_strand_id
1 'polypeptide(L)'
;MPEHLASAPGTDPLIPPSSSAANAPAPSLRVINEALTAGLAAAVVGVVLGLVVSAVRPNLPLSGVGSFGEISALAAGAVAAASTGTAYWRSRHSPGQEWRLTLAPWRFAVNAVSVVIVHTILAILGTIALYYVLGQGFIGLTMEPFWAAVLMAVNLFLAAHLGYVSASRMTTQRMSTLLVSFIGIGALTATITAPEADWWTYHFSQLGTFDTVSSWIFNGTLIAGGLLVTTFAVYVANDMRALVDRGILTNPHSPRTVSAVFVVMGVMLAFVGIVPVDVNLVIHNLAATGMAVVFLGLLIAAPRVLRGMPRTFFVTTWGFLAALVISVALFVVGYFGLTAFEIIVFSLVFAWIAVFIRFLGVAGLRASA
;
A
#
# COMPACT_ATOMS: atom_id res chain seq x y z
N MET A 1 58.78 41.28 -26.15
CA MET A 1 57.51 40.59 -26.50
C MET A 1 57.76 39.09 -26.47
N PRO A 2 56.76 38.30 -26.05
CA PRO A 2 56.86 37.28 -24.99
C PRO A 2 57.02 35.86 -25.56
N GLU A 3 57.32 34.82 -24.78
CA GLU A 3 56.26 33.99 -24.18
C GLU A 3 56.70 33.16 -22.96
N HIS A 4 55.67 32.85 -22.19
CA HIS A 4 55.63 32.56 -20.76
C HIS A 4 55.88 31.09 -20.44
N LEU A 5 56.51 30.85 -19.28
CA LEU A 5 56.56 29.59 -18.55
C LEU A 5 55.16 29.05 -18.23
N ALA A 6 54.95 27.74 -18.41
CA ALA A 6 53.97 26.97 -17.63
C ALA A 6 54.41 25.50 -17.51
N SER A 7 55.00 25.18 -16.36
CA SER A 7 55.23 23.83 -15.84
C SER A 7 53.89 23.17 -15.49
N ALA A 8 53.65 21.96 -16.00
CA ALA A 8 52.52 21.14 -15.58
C ALA A 8 52.72 20.62 -14.14
N PRO A 9 51.77 20.80 -13.21
CA PRO A 9 51.87 20.26 -11.87
C PRO A 9 51.18 18.89 -11.74
N GLY A 10 51.82 18.00 -10.99
CA GLY A 10 51.15 17.18 -9.97
C GLY A 10 50.36 15.97 -10.44
N THR A 11 50.96 14.79 -10.28
CA THR A 11 50.27 13.52 -10.10
C THR A 11 49.43 13.57 -8.80
N ASP A 12 48.13 13.84 -8.93
CA ASP A 12 47.20 13.70 -7.82
C ASP A 12 47.00 12.20 -7.47
N PRO A 13 46.97 11.82 -6.18
CA PRO A 13 46.72 10.45 -5.79
C PRO A 13 45.30 10.03 -6.17
N LEU A 14 45.18 8.83 -6.74
CA LEU A 14 43.93 8.14 -7.07
C LEU A 14 42.87 8.32 -5.97
N ILE A 15 41.93 9.23 -6.22
CA ILE A 15 40.69 9.34 -5.45
C ILE A 15 39.97 7.98 -5.64
N PRO A 16 39.75 7.18 -4.57
CA PRO A 16 38.95 5.97 -4.71
C PRO A 16 37.56 6.39 -5.21
N PRO A 17 36.92 5.61 -6.11
CA PRO A 17 35.61 5.97 -6.62
C PRO A 17 34.68 6.22 -5.44
N SER A 18 34.18 7.45 -5.37
CA SER A 18 33.16 7.85 -4.41
C SER A 18 32.04 6.82 -4.46
N SER A 19 31.79 6.17 -3.33
CA SER A 19 30.74 5.17 -3.17
C SER A 19 29.41 5.83 -3.54
N SER A 20 28.96 5.51 -4.75
CA SER A 20 27.79 6.08 -5.39
C SER A 20 26.54 5.89 -4.54
N ALA A 21 25.79 6.96 -4.35
CA ALA A 21 24.44 6.95 -3.85
C ALA A 21 23.50 6.17 -4.79
N ALA A 22 23.30 4.88 -4.54
CA ALA A 22 22.13 4.10 -4.96
C ALA A 22 22.36 2.66 -4.54
N ASN A 23 21.75 2.21 -3.45
CA ASN A 23 21.36 0.82 -3.23
C ASN A 23 20.54 0.76 -1.94
N ALA A 24 19.22 0.64 -2.04
CA ALA A 24 18.58 -0.23 -1.07
C ALA A 24 19.36 -1.55 -1.15
N PRO A 25 19.86 -2.12 -0.05
CA PRO A 25 20.71 -3.31 -0.12
C PRO A 25 20.01 -4.32 -1.02
N ALA A 26 20.71 -4.76 -2.07
CA ALA A 26 20.22 -5.81 -2.95
C ALA A 26 19.67 -6.92 -2.05
N PRO A 27 18.51 -7.50 -2.38
CA PRO A 27 17.95 -8.53 -1.53
C PRO A 27 19.03 -9.51 -1.11
N SER A 28 19.19 -9.65 0.20
CA SER A 28 20.12 -10.64 0.70
C SER A 28 19.71 -11.97 0.06
N LEU A 29 20.70 -12.74 -0.40
CA LEU A 29 20.49 -14.06 -0.96
C LEU A 29 19.56 -14.90 -0.06
N ARG A 30 19.66 -14.67 1.26
CA ARG A 30 18.74 -15.17 2.28
C ARG A 30 17.27 -14.87 1.98
N VAL A 31 16.87 -13.63 1.75
CA VAL A 31 15.46 -13.26 1.47
C VAL A 31 14.96 -13.92 0.20
N ILE A 32 15.80 -14.01 -0.83
CA ILE A 32 15.43 -14.70 -2.09
C ILE A 32 15.20 -16.18 -1.82
N ASN A 33 16.13 -16.84 -1.13
CA ASN A 33 16.04 -18.26 -0.81
C ASN A 33 14.84 -18.57 0.09
N GLU A 34 14.59 -17.75 1.11
CA GLU A 34 13.44 -17.91 1.99
C GLU A 34 12.11 -17.74 1.22
N ALA A 35 12.02 -16.74 0.34
CA ALA A 35 10.82 -16.52 -0.48
C ALA A 35 10.58 -17.64 -1.50
N LEU A 36 11.63 -18.15 -2.14
CA LEU A 36 11.53 -19.30 -3.04
C LEU A 36 11.13 -20.57 -2.29
N THR A 37 11.70 -20.79 -1.09
CA THR A 37 11.36 -21.94 -0.25
C THR A 37 9.90 -21.89 0.20
N ALA A 38 9.42 -20.72 0.63
CA ALA A 38 8.01 -20.53 0.97
C ALA A 38 7.09 -20.77 -0.23
N GLY A 39 7.47 -20.26 -1.41
CA GLY A 39 6.77 -20.52 -2.66
C GLY A 39 6.70 -22.00 -3.01
N LEU A 40 7.82 -22.70 -3.01
CA LEU A 40 7.89 -24.13 -3.36
C LEU A 40 7.10 -24.98 -2.37
N ALA A 41 7.18 -24.71 -1.08
CA ALA A 41 6.38 -25.39 -0.07
C ALA A 41 4.87 -25.18 -0.30
N ALA A 42 4.46 -23.94 -0.61
CA ALA A 42 3.08 -23.63 -0.97
C ALA A 42 2.63 -24.31 -2.28
N ALA A 43 3.53 -24.45 -3.26
CA ALA A 43 3.25 -25.17 -4.50
C ALA A 43 2.93 -26.65 -4.24
N VAL A 44 3.70 -27.31 -3.37
CA VAL A 44 3.44 -28.71 -2.97
C VAL A 44 2.08 -28.83 -2.29
N VAL A 45 1.76 -27.92 -1.37
CA VAL A 45 0.41 -27.85 -0.77
C VAL A 45 -0.65 -27.65 -1.84
N GLY A 46 -0.39 -26.79 -2.83
CA GLY A 46 -1.29 -26.52 -3.94
C GLY A 46 -1.54 -27.73 -4.83
N VAL A 47 -0.51 -28.54 -5.12
CA VAL A 47 -0.69 -29.81 -5.86
C VAL A 47 -1.64 -30.73 -5.10
N VAL A 48 -1.38 -30.95 -3.80
CA VAL A 48 -2.21 -31.82 -2.96
C VAL A 48 -3.64 -31.30 -2.88
N LEU A 49 -3.81 -30.01 -2.61
CA LEU A 49 -5.12 -29.38 -2.50
C LEU A 49 -5.89 -29.43 -3.83
N GLY A 50 -5.23 -29.15 -4.95
CA GLY A 50 -5.84 -29.23 -6.28
C GLY A 50 -6.34 -30.63 -6.61
N LEU A 51 -5.53 -31.67 -6.34
CA LEU A 51 -5.93 -33.07 -6.51
C LEU A 51 -7.12 -33.42 -5.61
N VAL A 52 -7.06 -33.08 -4.31
CA VAL A 52 -8.16 -33.34 -3.37
C VAL A 52 -9.45 -32.64 -3.78
N VAL A 53 -9.37 -31.35 -4.14
CA VAL A 53 -10.54 -30.57 -4.59
C VAL A 53 -11.16 -31.18 -5.83
N SER A 54 -10.35 -31.55 -6.83
CA SER A 54 -10.85 -32.17 -8.07
C SER A 54 -11.47 -33.55 -7.84
N ALA A 55 -10.98 -34.32 -6.85
CA ALA A 55 -11.52 -35.63 -6.51
C ALA A 55 -12.85 -35.52 -5.74
N VAL A 56 -12.97 -34.56 -4.83
CA VAL A 56 -14.19 -34.35 -4.02
C VAL A 56 -15.27 -33.62 -4.81
N ARG A 57 -14.88 -32.67 -5.66
CA ARG A 57 -15.78 -31.87 -6.50
C ARG A 57 -15.31 -31.93 -7.95
N PRO A 58 -15.69 -32.98 -8.69
CA PRO A 58 -15.30 -33.10 -10.10
C PRO A 58 -15.97 -32.01 -10.93
N ASN A 59 -15.30 -31.62 -12.01
CA ASN A 59 -15.80 -30.67 -13.00
C ASN A 59 -16.14 -29.26 -12.48
N LEU A 60 -15.41 -28.77 -11.47
CA LEU A 60 -15.61 -27.41 -10.99
C LEU A 60 -15.36 -26.38 -12.12
N PRO A 61 -16.22 -25.37 -12.27
CA PRO A 61 -15.97 -24.27 -13.19
C PRO A 61 -14.77 -23.45 -12.71
N LEU A 62 -14.15 -22.74 -13.64
CA LEU A 62 -12.97 -21.94 -13.35
C LEU A 62 -13.28 -20.74 -12.44
N SER A 63 -14.42 -20.07 -12.65
CA SER A 63 -14.82 -18.86 -11.92
C SER A 63 -16.31 -18.86 -11.56
N GLY A 64 -16.71 -17.92 -10.69
CA GLY A 64 -18.05 -17.83 -10.12
C GLY A 64 -18.14 -18.35 -8.69
N VAL A 65 -19.35 -18.33 -8.12
CA VAL A 65 -19.59 -18.79 -6.74
C VAL A 65 -19.45 -20.31 -6.66
N GLY A 66 -18.69 -20.78 -5.66
CA GLY A 66 -18.37 -22.19 -5.46
C GLY A 66 -17.35 -22.77 -6.45
N SER A 67 -16.73 -21.92 -7.28
CA SER A 67 -15.80 -22.34 -8.33
C SER A 67 -14.42 -22.76 -7.80
N PHE A 68 -13.61 -23.35 -8.69
CA PHE A 68 -12.20 -23.60 -8.40
C PHE A 68 -11.44 -22.32 -8.08
N GLY A 69 -11.72 -21.23 -8.81
CA GLY A 69 -11.09 -19.93 -8.59
C GLY A 69 -11.35 -19.36 -7.19
N GLU A 70 -12.56 -19.52 -6.65
CA GLU A 70 -12.88 -19.10 -5.29
C GLU A 70 -12.11 -19.91 -4.23
N ILE A 71 -12.08 -21.24 -4.37
CA ILE A 71 -11.33 -22.12 -3.46
C ILE A 71 -9.83 -21.78 -3.53
N SER A 72 -9.31 -21.58 -4.74
CA SER A 72 -7.92 -21.19 -4.98
C SER A 72 -7.60 -19.81 -4.38
N ALA A 73 -8.55 -18.88 -4.40
CA ALA A 73 -8.38 -17.56 -3.80
C ALA A 73 -8.28 -17.63 -2.27
N LEU A 74 -9.14 -18.40 -1.62
CA LEU A 74 -9.09 -18.61 -0.17
C LEU A 74 -7.79 -19.29 0.27
N ALA A 75 -7.36 -20.33 -0.47
CA ALA A 75 -6.09 -21.00 -0.24
C ALA A 75 -4.88 -20.05 -0.44
N ALA A 76 -4.91 -19.22 -1.50
CA ALA A 76 -3.90 -18.20 -1.75
C ALA A 76 -3.84 -17.15 -0.65
N GLY A 77 -5.01 -16.70 -0.16
CA GLY A 77 -5.10 -15.81 0.99
C GLY A 77 -4.45 -16.40 2.24
N ALA A 78 -4.75 -17.65 2.58
CA ALA A 78 -4.18 -18.32 3.74
C ALA A 78 -2.65 -18.45 3.66
N VAL A 79 -2.14 -18.88 2.51
CA VAL A 79 -0.69 -18.99 2.27
C VAL A 79 -0.02 -17.62 2.25
N ALA A 80 -0.63 -16.61 1.61
CA ALA A 80 -0.13 -15.24 1.61
C ALA A 80 -0.06 -14.69 3.04
N ALA A 81 -1.05 -14.97 3.88
CA ALA A 81 -1.06 -14.54 5.28
C ALA A 81 0.14 -15.11 6.05
N ALA A 82 0.34 -16.43 5.96
CA ALA A 82 1.44 -17.11 6.64
C ALA A 82 2.81 -16.64 6.11
N SER A 83 2.96 -16.54 4.79
CA SER A 83 4.20 -16.12 4.14
C SER A 83 4.57 -14.67 4.44
N THR A 84 3.59 -13.76 4.34
CA THR A 84 3.77 -12.33 4.65
C THR A 84 4.07 -12.12 6.13
N GLY A 85 3.37 -12.81 7.02
CA GLY A 85 3.58 -12.72 8.47
C GLY A 85 4.98 -13.19 8.88
N THR A 86 5.41 -14.34 8.34
CA THR A 86 6.76 -14.87 8.59
C THR A 86 7.84 -13.94 8.03
N ALA A 87 7.69 -13.43 6.81
CA ALA A 87 8.62 -12.47 6.22
C ALA A 87 8.71 -11.17 7.02
N TYR A 88 7.56 -10.61 7.44
CA TYR A 88 7.53 -9.39 8.24
C TYR A 88 8.21 -9.58 9.59
N TRP A 89 7.97 -10.73 10.24
CA TRP A 89 8.63 -11.09 11.50
C TRP A 89 10.14 -11.29 11.34
N ARG A 90 10.59 -12.03 10.32
CA ARG A 90 12.01 -12.35 10.14
C ARG A 90 12.82 -11.13 9.68
N SER A 91 12.21 -10.24 8.90
CA SER A 91 12.89 -9.06 8.33
C SER A 91 13.38 -8.06 9.37
N ARG A 92 12.85 -8.08 10.61
CA ARG A 92 13.32 -7.19 11.69
C ARG A 92 14.79 -7.37 12.08
N HIS A 93 15.42 -8.48 11.69
CA HIS A 93 16.86 -8.73 11.88
C HIS A 93 17.67 -8.52 10.60
N SER A 94 17.06 -7.95 9.55
CA SER A 94 17.75 -7.65 8.30
C SER A 94 18.35 -6.24 8.36
N PRO A 95 19.48 -6.00 7.67
CA PRO A 95 20.12 -4.69 7.63
C PRO A 95 19.12 -3.59 7.23
N GLY A 96 19.07 -2.50 8.00
CA GLY A 96 18.17 -1.37 7.77
C GLY A 96 16.73 -1.56 8.28
N GLN A 97 16.38 -2.73 8.83
CA GLN A 97 15.08 -3.01 9.43
C GLN A 97 15.13 -3.23 10.95
N GLU A 98 16.33 -3.17 11.52
CA GLU A 98 16.61 -3.40 12.95
C GLU A 98 15.89 -2.40 13.87
N TRP A 99 15.59 -1.20 13.36
CA TRP A 99 14.80 -0.21 14.09
C TRP A 99 13.44 -0.78 14.55
N ARG A 100 12.88 -1.78 13.84
CA ARG A 100 11.63 -2.44 14.25
C ARG A 100 11.76 -3.24 15.54
N LEU A 101 12.97 -3.64 15.94
CA LEU A 101 13.24 -4.29 17.23
C LEU A 101 13.05 -3.32 18.42
N THR A 102 13.17 -2.01 18.17
CA THR A 102 12.96 -0.98 19.20
C THR A 102 11.47 -0.64 19.41
N LEU A 103 10.58 -1.16 18.56
CA LEU A 103 9.15 -0.91 18.69
C LEU A 103 8.59 -1.68 19.88
N ALA A 104 7.66 -1.03 20.60
CA ALA A 104 6.84 -1.72 21.58
C ALA A 104 6.14 -2.94 20.93
N PRO A 105 6.05 -4.10 21.62
CA PRO A 105 5.54 -5.35 21.03
C PRO A 105 4.15 -5.20 20.40
N TRP A 106 3.25 -4.43 21.02
CA TRP A 106 1.91 -4.20 20.50
C TRP A 106 1.92 -3.37 19.20
N ARG A 107 2.81 -2.38 19.06
CA ARG A 107 2.94 -1.60 17.82
C ARG A 107 3.46 -2.47 16.69
N PHE A 108 4.44 -3.32 17.00
CA PHE A 108 4.94 -4.29 16.05
C PHE A 108 3.83 -5.25 15.60
N ALA A 109 3.04 -5.77 16.54
CA ALA A 109 1.93 -6.68 16.26
C ALA A 109 0.87 -6.02 15.35
N VAL A 110 0.44 -4.80 15.68
CA VAL A 110 -0.52 -4.03 14.85
C VAL A 110 0.03 -3.83 13.43
N ASN A 111 1.29 -3.43 13.30
CA ASN A 111 1.92 -3.23 12.00
C ASN A 111 2.00 -4.55 11.19
N ALA A 112 2.33 -5.66 11.86
CA ALA A 112 2.40 -6.97 11.23
C ALA A 112 1.01 -7.44 10.76
N VAL A 113 0.00 -7.33 11.62
CA VAL A 113 -1.40 -7.66 11.31
C VAL A 113 -1.89 -6.84 10.12
N SER A 114 -1.61 -5.53 10.11
CA SER A 114 -1.97 -4.65 9.00
C SER A 114 -1.41 -5.12 7.67
N VAL A 115 -0.09 -5.37 7.61
CA VAL A 115 0.58 -5.81 6.38
C VAL A 115 0.08 -7.19 5.95
N VAL A 116 -0.16 -8.10 6.90
CA VAL A 116 -0.71 -9.44 6.64
C VAL A 116 -2.10 -9.35 6.05
N ILE A 117 -3.03 -8.62 6.68
CA ILE A 117 -4.41 -8.47 6.20
C ILE A 117 -4.43 -7.96 4.76
N VAL A 118 -3.64 -6.92 4.46
CA VAL A 118 -3.59 -6.32 3.14
C VAL A 118 -3.09 -7.30 2.07
N HIS A 119 -2.03 -8.05 2.34
CA HIS A 119 -1.52 -9.04 1.37
C HIS A 119 -2.47 -10.23 1.22
N THR A 120 -3.13 -10.66 2.29
CA THR A 120 -4.17 -11.69 2.24
C THR A 120 -5.31 -11.28 1.33
N ILE A 121 -5.85 -10.07 1.52
CA ILE A 121 -6.96 -9.57 0.69
C ILE A 121 -6.49 -9.38 -0.76
N LEU A 122 -5.31 -8.82 -1.00
CA LEU A 122 -4.77 -8.68 -2.36
C LEU A 122 -4.58 -10.03 -3.06
N ALA A 123 -4.12 -11.06 -2.34
CA ALA A 123 -3.99 -12.40 -2.90
C ALA A 123 -5.36 -13.01 -3.25
N ILE A 124 -6.36 -12.83 -2.39
CA ILE A 124 -7.74 -13.27 -2.66
C ILE A 124 -8.30 -12.53 -3.88
N LEU A 125 -8.31 -11.21 -3.87
CA LEU A 125 -8.87 -10.39 -4.94
C LEU A 125 -8.14 -10.61 -6.27
N GLY A 126 -6.80 -10.66 -6.25
CA GLY A 126 -5.99 -10.94 -7.43
C GLY A 126 -6.26 -12.33 -8.00
N THR A 127 -6.45 -13.34 -7.15
CA THR A 127 -6.80 -14.69 -7.59
C THR A 127 -8.20 -14.74 -8.19
N ILE A 128 -9.19 -14.13 -7.53
CA ILE A 128 -10.57 -14.06 -8.04
C ILE A 128 -10.58 -13.37 -9.40
N ALA A 129 -9.92 -12.22 -9.53
CA ALA A 129 -9.84 -11.48 -10.78
C ALA A 129 -9.17 -12.29 -11.89
N LEU A 130 -8.06 -12.98 -11.57
CA LEU A 130 -7.36 -13.83 -12.53
C LEU A 130 -8.26 -14.94 -13.07
N TYR A 131 -8.89 -15.73 -12.19
CA TYR A 131 -9.75 -16.82 -12.62
C TYR A 131 -11.03 -16.32 -13.27
N TYR A 132 -11.57 -15.17 -12.86
CA TYR A 132 -12.69 -14.53 -13.53
C TYR A 132 -12.37 -14.23 -14.98
N VAL A 133 -11.24 -13.54 -15.24
CA VAL A 133 -10.78 -13.21 -16.60
C VAL A 133 -10.52 -14.48 -17.42
N LEU A 134 -9.84 -15.47 -16.85
CA LEU A 134 -9.63 -16.74 -17.53
C LEU A 134 -10.95 -17.43 -17.86
N GLY A 135 -11.94 -17.37 -16.97
CA GLY A 135 -13.26 -17.98 -17.18
C GLY A 135 -14.05 -17.30 -18.31
N GLN A 136 -13.80 -16.02 -18.59
CA GLN A 136 -14.36 -15.34 -19.76
C GLN A 136 -13.74 -15.83 -21.07
N GLY A 137 -12.48 -16.24 -21.07
CA GLY A 137 -11.78 -16.75 -22.26
C GLY A 137 -12.00 -18.25 -22.49
N PHE A 138 -12.05 -19.04 -21.42
CA PHE A 138 -12.17 -20.50 -21.46
C PHE A 138 -13.58 -20.94 -21.06
N ILE A 139 -14.55 -20.60 -21.90
CA ILE A 139 -15.97 -20.84 -21.63
C ILE A 139 -16.25 -22.35 -21.50
N GLY A 140 -16.88 -22.75 -20.40
CA GLY A 140 -17.24 -24.15 -20.12
C GLY A 140 -16.06 -25.02 -19.69
N LEU A 141 -14.86 -24.47 -19.54
CA LEU A 141 -13.71 -25.21 -19.03
C LEU A 141 -13.94 -25.61 -17.57
N THR A 142 -13.85 -26.91 -17.31
CA THR A 142 -13.95 -27.49 -15.98
C THR A 142 -12.60 -28.03 -15.54
N MET A 143 -12.39 -28.07 -14.22
CA MET A 143 -11.11 -28.47 -13.65
C MET A 143 -10.99 -29.98 -13.51
N GLU A 144 -10.32 -30.60 -14.48
CA GLU A 144 -9.78 -31.96 -14.34
C GLU A 144 -8.59 -32.00 -13.37
N PRO A 145 -8.25 -33.17 -12.79
CA PRO A 145 -7.26 -33.27 -11.72
C PRO A 145 -5.88 -32.69 -12.08
N PHE A 146 -5.44 -32.84 -13.33
CA PHE A 146 -4.17 -32.29 -13.78
C PHE A 146 -4.14 -30.76 -13.70
N TRP A 147 -5.10 -30.06 -14.30
CA TRP A 147 -5.16 -28.60 -14.25
C TRP A 147 -5.44 -28.07 -12.85
N ALA A 148 -6.29 -28.75 -12.09
CA ALA A 148 -6.56 -28.39 -10.70
C ALA A 148 -5.27 -28.39 -9.86
N ALA A 149 -4.43 -29.42 -10.00
CA ALA A 149 -3.15 -29.51 -9.31
C ALA A 149 -2.16 -28.42 -9.77
N VAL A 150 -1.99 -28.25 -11.09
CA VAL A 150 -1.02 -27.31 -11.66
C VAL A 150 -1.37 -25.86 -11.34
N LEU A 151 -2.61 -25.45 -11.60
CA LEU A 151 -3.04 -24.06 -11.42
C LEU A 151 -3.07 -23.68 -9.93
N MET A 152 -3.52 -24.59 -9.05
CA MET A 152 -3.47 -24.37 -7.61
C MET A 152 -2.01 -24.24 -7.14
N ALA A 153 -1.11 -25.13 -7.56
CA ALA A 153 0.30 -25.06 -7.21
C ALA A 153 0.96 -23.75 -7.62
N VAL A 154 0.76 -23.31 -8.86
CA VAL A 154 1.31 -22.04 -9.38
C VAL A 154 0.71 -20.86 -8.61
N ASN A 155 -0.59 -20.85 -8.38
CA ASN A 155 -1.26 -19.76 -7.68
C ASN A 155 -0.76 -19.63 -6.23
N LEU A 156 -0.66 -20.75 -5.50
CA LEU A 156 -0.16 -20.74 -4.12
C LEU A 156 1.33 -20.39 -4.06
N PHE A 157 2.14 -20.85 -5.03
CA PHE A 157 3.54 -20.43 -5.16
C PHE A 157 3.65 -18.90 -5.27
N LEU A 158 2.90 -18.30 -6.21
CA LEU A 158 2.94 -16.86 -6.46
C LEU A 158 2.46 -16.06 -5.25
N ALA A 159 1.34 -16.47 -4.64
CA ALA A 159 0.80 -15.83 -3.44
C ALA A 159 1.80 -15.83 -2.29
N ALA A 160 2.45 -16.98 -2.02
CA ALA A 160 3.47 -17.08 -0.98
C ALA A 160 4.71 -16.23 -1.33
N HIS A 161 5.22 -16.38 -2.54
CA HIS A 161 6.48 -15.77 -2.97
C HIS A 161 6.39 -14.24 -3.01
N LEU A 162 5.36 -13.70 -3.66
CA LEU A 162 5.15 -12.26 -3.77
C LEU A 162 4.88 -11.64 -2.39
N GLY A 163 4.06 -12.29 -1.55
CA GLY A 163 3.83 -11.86 -0.17
C GLY A 163 5.12 -11.80 0.65
N TYR A 164 5.97 -12.84 0.54
CA TYR A 164 7.25 -12.88 1.25
C TYR A 164 8.20 -11.76 0.81
N VAL A 165 8.37 -11.59 -0.51
CA VAL A 165 9.27 -10.57 -1.07
C VAL A 165 8.79 -9.16 -0.72
N SER A 166 7.48 -8.92 -0.77
CA SER A 166 6.90 -7.62 -0.43
C SER A 166 7.13 -7.28 1.05
N ALA A 167 6.76 -8.19 1.97
CA ALA A 167 6.86 -7.94 3.41
C ALA A 167 8.30 -7.90 3.94
N SER A 168 9.21 -8.68 3.36
CA SER A 168 10.62 -8.74 3.80
C SER A 168 11.39 -7.44 3.58
N ARG A 169 10.91 -6.55 2.71
CA ARG A 169 11.62 -5.32 2.32
C ARG A 169 10.86 -4.06 2.64
N MET A 170 9.92 -4.10 3.58
CA MET A 170 9.00 -2.98 3.80
C MET A 170 9.74 -1.67 4.15
N THR A 171 9.47 -0.62 3.38
CA THR A 171 9.97 0.75 3.58
C THR A 171 8.78 1.71 3.50
N THR A 172 8.97 2.96 3.89
CA THR A 172 7.92 4.00 3.75
C THR A 172 7.40 4.10 2.32
N GLN A 173 8.29 4.03 1.32
CA GLN A 173 7.90 4.03 -0.09
C GLN A 173 7.07 2.80 -0.48
N ARG A 174 7.50 1.60 -0.08
CA ARG A 174 6.75 0.36 -0.37
C ARG A 174 5.40 0.33 0.33
N MET A 175 5.33 0.81 1.58
CA MET A 175 4.06 0.96 2.31
C MET A 175 3.09 1.88 1.58
N SER A 176 3.58 2.99 1.00
CA SER A 176 2.73 3.89 0.23
C SER A 176 2.27 3.29 -1.09
N THR A 177 3.16 2.62 -1.83
CA THR A 177 2.74 1.91 -3.05
C THR A 177 1.72 0.82 -2.71
N LEU A 178 1.97 0.04 -1.65
CA LEU A 178 1.04 -0.97 -1.17
C LEU A 178 -0.31 -0.37 -0.81
N LEU A 179 -0.33 0.77 -0.10
CA LEU A 179 -1.55 1.48 0.27
C LEU A 179 -2.34 1.94 -0.95
N VAL A 180 -1.69 2.61 -1.91
CA VAL A 180 -2.34 3.11 -3.12
C VAL A 180 -2.87 1.94 -3.97
N SER A 181 -2.06 0.90 -4.16
CA SER A 181 -2.48 -0.30 -4.89
C SER A 181 -3.64 -1.01 -4.18
N PHE A 182 -3.60 -1.15 -2.86
CA PHE A 182 -4.65 -1.80 -2.09
C PHE A 182 -5.98 -1.06 -2.17
N ILE A 183 -5.98 0.24 -1.88
CA ILE A 183 -7.19 1.07 -1.95
C ILE A 183 -7.71 1.12 -3.39
N GLY A 184 -6.84 1.31 -4.37
CA GLY A 184 -7.23 1.37 -5.78
C GLY A 184 -7.84 0.06 -6.28
N ILE A 185 -7.18 -1.08 -6.01
CA ILE A 185 -7.70 -2.41 -6.41
C ILE A 185 -9.02 -2.70 -5.69
N GLY A 186 -9.12 -2.44 -4.39
CA GLY A 186 -10.34 -2.67 -3.64
C GLY A 186 -11.50 -1.80 -4.12
N ALA A 187 -11.26 -0.50 -4.35
CA ALA A 187 -12.26 0.41 -4.89
C ALA A 187 -12.72 -0.02 -6.30
N LEU A 188 -11.80 -0.32 -7.21
CA LEU A 188 -12.15 -0.80 -8.56
C LEU A 188 -12.90 -2.14 -8.53
N THR A 189 -12.53 -3.03 -7.60
CA THR A 189 -13.26 -4.30 -7.46
C THR A 189 -14.68 -4.05 -6.95
N ALA A 190 -14.86 -3.14 -5.99
CA ALA A 190 -16.18 -2.75 -5.52
C ALA A 190 -17.03 -2.10 -6.62
N THR A 191 -16.46 -1.25 -7.47
CA THR A 191 -17.21 -0.61 -8.57
C THR A 191 -17.64 -1.60 -9.64
N ILE A 192 -16.77 -2.55 -10.01
CA ILE A 192 -17.08 -3.58 -11.02
C ILE A 192 -18.14 -4.57 -10.51
N THR A 193 -18.18 -4.81 -9.20
CA THR A 193 -19.13 -5.74 -8.56
C THR A 193 -20.38 -5.06 -8.02
N ALA A 194 -20.52 -3.75 -8.19
CA ALA A 194 -21.69 -3.00 -7.74
C ALA A 194 -22.95 -3.45 -8.50
N PRO A 195 -24.09 -3.63 -7.80
CA PRO A 195 -25.32 -4.10 -8.43
C PRO A 195 -26.02 -3.03 -9.28
N GLU A 196 -25.89 -1.76 -8.92
CA GLU A 196 -26.54 -0.62 -9.57
C GLU A 196 -25.59 0.08 -10.52
N ALA A 197 -25.95 0.29 -11.78
CA ALA A 197 -25.06 0.91 -12.77
C ALA A 197 -24.85 2.42 -12.57
N ASP A 198 -25.76 3.08 -11.85
CA ASP A 198 -25.80 4.51 -11.59
C ASP A 198 -25.39 4.89 -10.16
N TRP A 199 -24.76 3.97 -9.41
CA TRP A 199 -24.21 4.19 -8.06
C TRP A 199 -23.40 5.50 -7.96
N TRP A 200 -22.69 5.85 -9.04
CA TRP A 200 -21.79 6.99 -9.12
C TRP A 200 -22.51 8.35 -9.13
N THR A 201 -23.83 8.37 -9.32
CA THR A 201 -24.63 9.60 -9.29
C THR A 201 -24.92 10.10 -7.88
N TYR A 202 -24.75 9.25 -6.86
CA TYR A 202 -25.01 9.57 -5.45
C TYR A 202 -23.76 10.11 -4.74
N HIS A 203 -22.90 9.20 -4.29
CA HIS A 203 -21.62 9.45 -3.63
C HIS A 203 -20.74 8.20 -3.74
N PHE A 204 -19.43 8.36 -3.66
CA PHE A 204 -18.45 7.28 -3.73
C PHE A 204 -18.67 6.24 -2.63
N SER A 205 -19.07 6.68 -1.43
CA SER A 205 -19.43 5.80 -0.32
C SER A 205 -20.69 4.95 -0.56
N GLN A 206 -21.42 5.14 -1.67
CA GLN A 206 -22.57 4.31 -2.04
C GLN A 206 -22.12 2.87 -2.29
N LEU A 207 -20.87 2.68 -2.72
CA LEU A 207 -20.27 1.36 -2.89
C LEU A 207 -20.28 0.51 -1.60
N GLY A 208 -20.44 1.14 -0.44
CA GLY A 208 -20.48 0.49 0.86
C GLY A 208 -21.88 0.24 1.43
N THR A 209 -22.96 0.60 0.72
CA THR A 209 -24.35 0.55 1.25
C THR A 209 -25.15 -0.65 0.74
N PHE A 210 -24.67 -1.32 -0.31
CA PHE A 210 -25.32 -2.49 -0.87
C PHE A 210 -25.22 -3.69 0.10
N ASP A 211 -26.27 -4.49 0.30
CA ASP A 211 -26.18 -5.74 1.07
C ASP A 211 -25.49 -6.87 0.24
N THR A 212 -24.40 -6.55 -0.45
CA THR A 212 -23.75 -7.40 -1.46
C THR A 212 -22.24 -7.45 -1.26
N VAL A 213 -21.58 -8.32 -2.05
CA VAL A 213 -20.11 -8.49 -2.02
C VAL A 213 -19.37 -7.18 -2.29
N SER A 214 -19.90 -6.27 -3.12
CA SER A 214 -19.25 -4.99 -3.41
C SER A 214 -19.04 -4.15 -2.14
N SER A 215 -20.02 -4.13 -1.23
CA SER A 215 -19.93 -3.37 0.02
C SER A 215 -18.96 -3.99 1.01
N TRP A 216 -18.94 -5.32 1.11
CA TRP A 216 -17.92 -6.00 1.90
C TRP A 216 -16.51 -5.69 1.40
N ILE A 217 -16.31 -5.65 0.09
CA ILE A 217 -15.03 -5.29 -0.52
C ILE A 217 -14.70 -3.82 -0.27
N PHE A 218 -15.63 -2.90 -0.51
CA PHE A 218 -15.42 -1.47 -0.31
C PHE A 218 -15.12 -1.14 1.16
N ASN A 219 -16.04 -1.47 2.06
CA ASN A 219 -15.91 -1.18 3.49
C ASN A 219 -14.71 -1.91 4.10
N GLY A 220 -14.50 -3.18 3.76
CA GLY A 220 -13.33 -3.96 4.19
C GLY A 220 -12.01 -3.33 3.72
N THR A 221 -11.97 -2.80 2.50
CA THR A 221 -10.80 -2.06 1.97
C THR A 221 -10.56 -0.78 2.76
N LEU A 222 -11.59 -0.01 3.12
CA LEU A 222 -11.42 1.20 3.93
C LEU A 222 -10.94 0.88 5.35
N ILE A 223 -11.45 -0.18 5.98
CA ILE A 223 -11.04 -0.64 7.31
C ILE A 223 -9.57 -1.08 7.31
N ALA A 224 -9.21 -2.01 6.43
CA ALA A 224 -7.84 -2.51 6.32
C ALA A 224 -6.88 -1.40 5.83
N GLY A 225 -7.35 -0.52 4.96
CA GLY A 225 -6.62 0.63 4.45
C GLY A 225 -6.34 1.67 5.53
N GLY A 226 -7.33 1.97 6.38
CA GLY A 226 -7.15 2.82 7.55
C GLY A 226 -6.11 2.26 8.51
N LEU A 227 -6.17 0.96 8.80
CA LEU A 227 -5.14 0.27 9.58
C LEU A 227 -3.77 0.36 8.91
N LEU A 228 -3.69 0.23 7.58
CA LEU A 228 -2.44 0.38 6.83
C LEU A 228 -1.89 1.80 6.86
N VAL A 229 -2.74 2.83 6.81
CA VAL A 229 -2.34 4.24 6.98
C VAL A 229 -1.75 4.46 8.39
N THR A 230 -2.35 3.89 9.43
CA THR A 230 -1.80 4.00 10.79
C THR A 230 -0.44 3.28 10.92
N THR A 231 -0.26 2.14 10.26
CA THR A 231 1.03 1.44 10.17
C THR A 231 2.05 2.27 9.41
N PHE A 232 1.66 2.84 8.28
CA PHE A 232 2.47 3.74 7.46
C PHE A 232 2.98 4.95 8.26
N ALA A 233 2.16 5.50 9.16
CA ALA A 233 2.55 6.60 10.04
C ALA A 233 3.77 6.27 10.92
N VAL A 234 3.94 5.00 11.33
CA VAL A 234 5.09 4.54 12.11
C VAL A 234 6.38 4.58 11.28
N TYR A 235 6.31 4.21 10.01
CA TYR A 235 7.42 4.26 9.06
C TYR A 235 7.80 5.71 8.74
N VAL A 236 6.82 6.57 8.49
CA VAL A 236 7.05 8.01 8.30
C VAL A 236 7.71 8.63 9.53
N ALA A 237 7.22 8.32 10.73
CA ALA A 237 7.82 8.82 11.97
C ALA A 237 9.28 8.39 12.10
N ASN A 238 9.60 7.16 11.71
CA ASN A 238 10.98 6.64 11.74
C ASN A 238 11.90 7.42 10.80
N ASP A 239 11.49 7.58 9.53
CA ASP A 239 12.29 8.30 8.54
C ASP A 239 12.46 9.78 8.92
N MET A 240 11.40 10.41 9.43
CA MET A 240 11.46 11.80 9.88
C MET A 240 12.35 11.99 11.11
N ARG A 241 12.37 11.04 12.06
CA ARG A 241 13.31 11.09 13.21
C ARG A 241 14.75 11.11 12.73
N ALA A 242 15.09 10.26 11.76
CA ALA A 242 16.43 10.25 11.18
C ALA A 242 16.79 11.60 10.51
N LEU A 243 15.83 12.34 9.96
CA LEU A 243 16.06 13.68 9.42
C LEU A 243 16.19 14.77 10.51
N VAL A 244 15.50 14.62 11.64
CA VAL A 244 15.66 15.50 12.81
C VAL A 244 17.02 15.29 13.45
N ASP A 245 17.43 14.04 13.67
CA ASP A 245 18.72 13.68 14.30
C ASP A 245 19.92 14.22 13.50
N ARG A 246 19.74 14.38 12.19
CA ARG A 246 20.75 14.93 11.27
C ARG A 246 20.65 16.45 11.06
N GLY A 247 19.73 17.13 11.76
CA GLY A 247 19.56 18.58 11.68
C GLY A 247 18.93 19.10 10.38
N ILE A 248 18.42 18.22 9.50
CA ILE A 248 17.73 18.62 8.26
C ILE A 248 16.37 19.20 8.61
N LEU A 249 15.58 18.46 9.40
CA LEU A 249 14.32 18.98 9.92
C LEU A 249 14.59 19.78 11.20
N THR A 250 14.34 21.08 11.15
CA THR A 250 14.64 21.97 12.28
C THR A 250 13.57 21.92 13.37
N ASN A 251 12.39 21.36 13.08
CA ASN A 251 11.32 21.19 14.04
C ASN A 251 11.38 19.79 14.66
N PRO A 252 11.78 19.65 15.95
CA PRO A 252 11.94 18.35 16.60
C PRO A 252 10.60 17.62 16.80
N HIS A 253 9.47 18.33 16.83
CA HIS A 253 8.15 17.73 16.99
C HIS A 253 7.56 17.20 15.67
N SER A 254 8.20 17.48 14.54
CA SER A 254 7.69 17.13 13.21
C SER A 254 7.36 15.64 13.05
N PRO A 255 8.17 14.65 13.52
CA PRO A 255 7.82 13.24 13.34
C PRO A 255 6.56 12.86 14.12
N ARG A 256 6.35 13.45 15.31
CA ARG A 256 5.18 13.18 16.16
C ARG A 256 3.93 13.83 15.58
N THR A 257 4.02 15.06 15.11
CA THR A 257 2.88 15.78 14.52
C THR A 257 2.39 15.09 13.24
N VAL A 258 3.29 14.82 12.29
CA VAL A 258 2.90 14.20 11.01
C VAL A 258 2.39 12.78 11.20
N SER A 259 3.02 11.98 12.07
CA SER A 259 2.51 10.64 12.35
C SER A 259 1.16 10.65 13.06
N ALA A 260 0.93 11.57 14.01
CA ALA A 260 -0.38 11.72 14.64
C ALA A 260 -1.47 12.08 13.62
N VAL A 261 -1.17 12.99 12.68
CA VAL A 261 -2.08 13.35 11.59
C VAL A 261 -2.44 12.12 10.73
N PHE A 262 -1.44 11.34 10.30
CA PHE A 262 -1.70 10.11 9.55
C PHE A 262 -2.47 9.07 10.36
N VAL A 263 -2.19 8.91 11.65
CA VAL A 263 -2.96 8.01 12.52
C VAL A 263 -4.42 8.45 12.60
N VAL A 264 -4.68 9.73 12.81
CA VAL A 264 -6.05 10.29 12.83
C VAL A 264 -6.76 10.05 11.50
N MET A 265 -6.10 10.33 10.37
CA MET A 265 -6.66 10.06 9.05
C MET A 265 -6.93 8.56 8.82
N GLY A 266 -6.03 7.68 9.24
CA GLY A 266 -6.20 6.23 9.14
C GLY A 266 -7.37 5.73 9.98
N VAL A 267 -7.55 6.26 11.19
CA VAL A 267 -8.71 5.97 12.03
C VAL A 267 -10.00 6.46 11.35
N MET A 268 -10.04 7.70 10.87
CA MET A 268 -11.19 8.23 10.14
C MET A 268 -11.53 7.37 8.91
N LEU A 269 -10.53 6.94 8.15
CA LEU A 269 -10.71 6.07 6.98
C LEU A 269 -11.34 4.72 7.37
N ALA A 270 -10.87 4.12 8.46
CA ALA A 270 -11.48 2.90 8.96
C ALA A 270 -12.93 3.13 9.43
N PHE A 271 -13.21 4.25 10.09
CA PHE A 271 -14.57 4.59 10.53
C PHE A 271 -15.55 4.76 9.37
N VAL A 272 -15.12 5.31 8.23
CA VAL A 272 -15.95 5.38 7.01
C VAL A 272 -16.39 3.99 6.57
N GLY A 273 -15.53 2.97 6.67
CA GLY A 273 -15.89 1.58 6.36
C GLY A 273 -16.64 0.85 7.49
N ILE A 274 -16.38 1.16 8.76
CA ILE A 274 -17.08 0.55 9.91
C ILE A 274 -18.53 1.04 9.99
N VAL A 275 -18.75 2.32 9.67
CA VAL A 275 -20.06 2.97 9.73
C VAL A 275 -20.42 3.46 8.33
N PRO A 276 -21.00 2.58 7.49
CA PRO A 276 -21.55 2.97 6.20
C PRO A 276 -22.58 4.11 6.33
N VAL A 277 -22.76 4.86 5.25
CA VAL A 277 -23.57 6.08 5.24
C VAL A 277 -25.05 5.83 5.52
N ASP A 278 -25.56 4.66 5.13
CA ASP A 278 -26.92 4.18 5.40
C ASP A 278 -27.13 3.72 6.85
N VAL A 279 -26.06 3.35 7.57
CA VAL A 279 -26.11 2.97 8.99
C VAL A 279 -26.16 4.19 9.90
N ASN A 280 -25.27 5.15 9.71
CA ASN A 280 -25.30 6.42 10.44
C ASN A 280 -24.62 7.54 9.64
N LEU A 281 -25.46 8.34 8.97
CA LEU A 281 -25.04 9.47 8.14
C LEU A 281 -24.14 10.47 8.89
N VAL A 282 -24.42 10.76 10.15
CA VAL A 282 -23.69 11.79 10.92
C VAL A 282 -22.26 11.32 11.20
N ILE A 283 -22.10 10.10 11.71
CA ILE A 283 -20.77 9.56 12.03
C ILE A 283 -19.95 9.35 10.76
N HIS A 284 -20.59 8.84 9.70
CA HIS A 284 -19.95 8.66 8.40
C HIS A 284 -19.42 9.98 7.83
N ASN A 285 -20.28 11.00 7.75
CA ASN A 285 -19.93 12.30 7.20
C ASN A 285 -18.88 13.03 8.05
N LEU A 286 -18.93 12.87 9.38
CA LEU A 286 -17.90 13.42 10.27
C LEU A 286 -16.53 12.77 10.01
N ALA A 287 -16.49 11.45 9.80
CA ALA A 287 -15.25 10.73 9.49
C ALA A 287 -14.72 11.11 8.10
N ALA A 288 -15.56 11.08 7.06
CA ALA A 288 -15.19 11.40 5.69
C ALA A 288 -14.73 12.86 5.52
N THR A 289 -15.55 13.82 5.98
CA THR A 289 -15.23 15.24 5.92
C THR A 289 -14.07 15.60 6.85
N GLY A 290 -14.03 15.00 8.05
CA GLY A 290 -12.95 15.18 9.02
C GLY A 290 -11.59 14.82 8.45
N MET A 291 -11.50 13.77 7.64
CA MET A 291 -10.26 13.39 6.97
C MET A 291 -9.76 14.46 6.00
N ALA A 292 -10.66 15.04 5.19
CA ALA A 292 -10.32 16.13 4.28
C ALA A 292 -9.86 17.38 5.04
N VAL A 293 -10.52 17.71 6.17
CA VAL A 293 -10.14 18.84 7.04
C VAL A 293 -8.76 18.63 7.68
N VAL A 294 -8.49 17.43 8.19
CA VAL A 294 -7.19 17.09 8.78
C VAL A 294 -6.07 17.16 7.74
N PHE A 295 -6.33 16.67 6.53
CA PHE A 295 -5.38 16.77 5.41
C PHE A 295 -5.14 18.22 4.99
N LEU A 296 -6.20 19.03 4.86
CA LEU A 296 -6.10 20.46 4.59
C LEU A 296 -5.24 21.17 5.64
N GLY A 297 -5.47 20.87 6.93
CA GLY A 297 -4.67 21.37 8.04
C GLY A 297 -3.19 21.00 7.91
N LEU A 298 -2.88 19.76 7.49
CA LEU A 298 -1.51 19.32 7.23
C LEU A 298 -0.85 20.15 6.11
N LEU A 299 -1.54 20.37 4.99
CA LEU A 299 -1.01 21.14 3.86
C LEU A 299 -0.71 22.60 4.26
N ILE A 300 -1.60 23.22 5.02
CA ILE A 300 -1.42 24.59 5.54
C ILE A 300 -0.29 24.65 6.57
N ALA A 301 -0.20 23.64 7.44
CA ALA A 301 0.82 23.58 8.49
C ALA A 301 2.20 23.13 7.98
N ALA A 302 2.30 22.53 6.78
CA ALA A 302 3.52 21.95 6.25
C ALA A 302 4.75 22.88 6.30
N PRO A 303 4.69 24.18 5.95
CA PRO A 303 5.85 25.09 6.05
C PRO A 303 6.41 25.23 7.47
N ARG A 304 5.55 25.11 8.50
CA ARG A 304 5.97 25.19 9.91
C ARG A 304 6.39 23.83 10.46
N VAL A 305 5.63 22.78 10.14
CA VAL A 305 5.87 21.42 10.65
C VAL A 305 7.10 20.79 10.00
N LEU A 306 7.25 20.93 8.67
CA LEU A 306 8.31 20.31 7.88
C LEU A 306 9.43 21.30 7.54
N ARG A 307 9.67 22.27 8.42
CA ARG A 307 10.72 23.28 8.26
C ARG A 307 12.08 22.61 8.08
N GLY A 308 12.79 23.00 7.03
CA GLY A 308 14.07 22.41 6.61
C GLY A 308 14.01 21.62 5.30
N MET A 309 12.81 21.25 4.85
CA MET A 309 12.59 20.64 3.53
C MET A 309 12.92 21.62 2.38
N PRO A 310 13.28 21.12 1.18
CA PRO A 310 13.61 21.97 0.03
C PRO A 310 12.41 22.79 -0.44
N ARG A 311 12.65 23.98 -1.01
CA ARG A 311 11.59 24.88 -1.51
C ARG A 311 10.63 24.20 -2.49
N THR A 312 11.13 23.30 -3.34
CA THR A 312 10.32 22.53 -4.29
C THR A 312 9.22 21.73 -3.59
N PHE A 313 9.49 21.17 -2.41
CA PHE A 313 8.48 20.44 -1.63
C PHE A 313 7.31 21.35 -1.22
N PHE A 314 7.60 22.57 -0.79
CA PHE A 314 6.57 23.53 -0.38
C PHE A 314 5.76 24.05 -1.56
N VAL A 315 6.41 24.33 -2.70
CA VAL A 315 5.71 24.72 -3.93
C VAL A 315 4.74 23.62 -4.37
N THR A 316 5.20 22.36 -4.38
CA THR A 316 4.32 21.23 -4.72
C THR A 316 3.19 21.08 -3.71
N THR A 317 3.48 21.19 -2.41
CA THR A 317 2.46 21.11 -1.34
C THR A 317 1.40 22.21 -1.48
N TRP A 318 1.79 23.43 -1.83
CA TRP A 318 0.84 24.52 -2.11
C TRP A 318 0.07 24.30 -3.41
N GLY A 319 0.64 23.64 -4.41
CA GLY A 319 -0.09 23.16 -5.58
C GLY A 319 -1.22 22.20 -5.20
N PHE A 320 -0.94 21.22 -4.33
CA PHE A 320 -1.98 20.33 -3.78
C PHE A 320 -3.01 21.07 -2.94
N LEU A 321 -2.60 22.05 -2.13
CA LEU A 321 -3.51 22.91 -1.36
C LEU A 321 -4.45 23.69 -2.29
N ALA A 322 -3.91 24.33 -3.32
CA ALA A 322 -4.70 25.06 -4.30
C ALA A 322 -5.67 24.13 -5.04
N ALA A 323 -5.21 22.96 -5.50
CA ALA A 323 -6.07 21.97 -6.14
C ALA A 323 -7.22 21.50 -5.23
N LEU A 324 -6.94 21.28 -3.94
CA LEU A 324 -7.96 20.92 -2.95
C LEU A 324 -8.98 22.04 -2.76
N VAL A 325 -8.53 23.29 -2.58
CA VAL A 325 -9.42 24.45 -2.41
C VAL A 325 -10.27 24.69 -3.65
N ILE A 326 -9.68 24.59 -4.85
CA ILE A 326 -10.41 24.69 -6.12
C ILE A 326 -11.45 23.58 -6.23
N SER A 327 -11.10 22.34 -5.86
CA SER A 327 -12.04 21.22 -5.88
C SER A 327 -13.24 21.45 -4.95
N VAL A 328 -13.00 21.99 -3.75
CA VAL A 328 -14.06 22.40 -2.82
C VAL A 328 -14.93 23.50 -3.41
N ALA A 329 -14.33 24.53 -4.00
CA ALA A 329 -15.08 25.62 -4.62
C ALA A 329 -15.95 25.14 -5.79
N LEU A 330 -15.41 24.30 -6.67
CA LEU A 330 -16.13 23.69 -7.79
C LEU A 330 -17.27 22.78 -7.33
N PHE A 331 -17.07 22.02 -6.26
CA PHE A 331 -18.13 21.22 -5.65
C PHE A 331 -19.25 22.10 -5.08
N VAL A 332 -18.91 23.17 -4.35
CA VAL A 332 -19.88 24.08 -3.73
C VAL A 332 -20.75 24.80 -4.76
N VAL A 333 -20.20 25.17 -5.93
CA VAL A 333 -20.97 25.77 -7.04
C VAL A 333 -21.71 24.75 -7.91
N GLY A 334 -21.62 23.46 -7.58
CA GLY A 334 -22.33 22.38 -8.29
C GLY A 334 -21.72 21.98 -9.62
N TYR A 335 -20.42 22.23 -9.86
CA TYR A 335 -19.77 21.89 -11.13
C TYR A 335 -19.65 20.37 -11.35
N PHE A 336 -19.43 19.59 -10.29
CA PHE A 336 -19.48 18.13 -10.31
C PHE A 336 -20.16 17.57 -9.06
N GLY A 337 -20.66 16.33 -9.14
CA GLY A 337 -21.33 15.64 -8.03
C GLY A 337 -20.39 15.18 -6.91
N LEU A 338 -20.97 14.72 -5.81
CA LEU A 338 -20.24 14.32 -4.59
C LEU A 338 -19.26 13.16 -4.84
N THR A 339 -19.63 12.17 -5.66
CA THR A 339 -18.72 11.08 -6.06
C THR A 339 -17.43 11.59 -6.69
N ALA A 340 -17.55 12.52 -7.65
CA ALA A 340 -16.39 13.08 -8.33
C ALA A 340 -15.51 13.88 -7.35
N PHE A 341 -16.14 14.65 -6.46
CA PHE A 341 -15.45 15.35 -5.40
C PHE A 341 -14.62 14.40 -4.52
N GLU A 342 -15.22 13.33 -4.03
CA GLU A 342 -14.58 12.34 -3.17
C GLU A 342 -13.40 11.66 -3.87
N ILE A 343 -13.57 11.22 -5.13
CA ILE A 343 -12.49 10.61 -5.92
C ILE A 343 -11.33 11.59 -6.10
N ILE A 344 -11.59 12.86 -6.39
CA ILE A 344 -10.55 13.89 -6.53
C ILE A 344 -9.80 14.07 -5.21
N VAL A 345 -10.52 14.23 -4.08
CA VAL A 345 -9.88 14.43 -2.77
C VAL A 345 -9.03 13.22 -2.38
N PHE A 346 -9.53 11.99 -2.55
CA PHE A 346 -8.75 10.77 -2.31
C PHE A 346 -7.49 10.72 -3.20
N SER A 347 -7.64 11.03 -4.49
CA SER A 347 -6.52 11.06 -5.43
C SER A 347 -5.47 12.09 -5.04
N LEU A 348 -5.88 13.28 -4.61
CA LEU A 348 -4.98 14.33 -4.12
C LEU A 348 -4.22 13.89 -2.87
N VAL A 349 -4.89 13.25 -1.90
CA VAL A 349 -4.25 12.71 -0.69
C VAL A 349 -3.17 11.70 -1.07
N PHE A 350 -3.49 10.69 -1.88
CA PHE A 350 -2.54 9.65 -2.25
C PHE A 350 -1.37 10.19 -3.10
N ALA A 351 -1.65 11.08 -4.05
CA ALA A 351 -0.63 11.71 -4.86
C ALA A 351 0.30 12.59 -4.02
N TRP A 352 -0.23 13.34 -3.05
CA TRP A 352 0.59 14.12 -2.13
C TRP A 352 1.46 13.22 -1.25
N ILE A 353 0.92 12.12 -0.71
CA ILE A 353 1.68 11.13 0.07
C ILE A 353 2.86 10.59 -0.76
N ALA A 354 2.62 10.20 -2.02
CA ALA A 354 3.66 9.67 -2.89
C ALA A 354 4.79 10.69 -3.13
N VAL A 355 4.44 11.97 -3.35
CA VAL A 355 5.40 13.06 -3.48
C VAL A 355 6.16 13.30 -2.17
N PHE A 356 5.45 13.37 -1.04
CA PHE A 356 6.03 13.60 0.28
C PHE A 356 7.10 12.56 0.61
N ILE A 357 6.83 11.28 0.36
CA ILE A 357 7.79 10.19 0.62
C ILE A 357 9.00 10.27 -0.29
N ARG A 358 8.82 10.66 -1.56
CA ARG A 358 9.95 10.86 -2.47
C ARG A 358 10.89 11.94 -1.94
N PHE A 359 10.34 13.02 -1.39
CA PHE A 359 11.16 14.05 -0.74
C PHE A 359 11.82 13.57 0.56
N LEU A 360 11.14 12.77 1.39
CA LEU A 360 11.76 12.15 2.56
C LEU A 360 12.95 11.26 2.18
N GLY A 361 12.81 10.44 1.13
CA GLY A 361 13.87 9.57 0.62
C GLY A 361 15.08 10.36 0.11
N VAL A 362 14.85 11.42 -0.69
CA VAL A 362 15.93 12.28 -1.21
C VAL A 362 16.63 13.05 -0.10
N ALA A 363 15.89 13.55 0.89
CA ALA A 363 16.46 14.21 2.05
C ALA A 363 17.35 13.26 2.87
N GLY A 364 16.95 11.99 2.99
CA GLY A 364 17.75 10.94 3.63
C GLY A 364 19.05 10.64 2.86
N LEU A 365 19.01 10.60 1.52
CA LEU A 365 20.21 10.37 0.70
C LEU A 365 21.23 11.51 0.83
N ARG A 366 20.79 12.77 0.78
CA ARG A 366 21.68 13.94 0.98
C ARG A 366 22.33 13.97 2.37
N ALA A 367 21.78 13.22 3.31
CA ALA A 367 22.31 13.14 4.66
C ALA A 367 23.36 12.03 4.84
N SER A 368 23.54 11.15 3.84
CA SER A 368 24.49 10.03 3.83
C SER A 368 25.67 10.23 2.89
N ALA A 369 25.60 11.26 2.03
CA ALA A 369 26.74 11.87 1.35
C ALA A 369 27.28 13.01 2.21
#